data_AF-A0A4Y8TXL9-F1
#
_entry.id   AF-A0A4Y8TXL9-F1
#
_cell.length_a   1.000
_cell.length_b   1.000
_cell.length_c   1.000
_cell.angle_alpha   90.00
_cell.angle_beta   90.00
_cell.angle_gamma   90.00
#
_symmetry.space_group_name_H-M   'P 1'
#
loop_
_entity.id
_entity.type
_entity.pdbx_description
1 polymer ?
#
loop_
_entity_poly.entity_id
_entity_poly.type
_entity_poly.pdbx_seq_one_letter_code
_entity_poly.pdbx_strand_id
1 'polypeptide(L)'
;MKTHFSSPRQFAVSTAGVLLAGALAFGGLMPASAAQAIPAAQPSTQLAAPATLQVHAAKRVVQVKTTSNLNMRSGSSTKYRVVLTIPKNKTVTVKSQASNGWYQVTYNKKTGWISNKYTKVTKTSGTGKTSPRAKSVKLWITPKSTMNIRKGAGTGHSVVGKISKGQPAYATSKAANGWYKISTQGKNGWISGAYVTTCSQGCAIDAGPYTTNRAGLSDRYFTKSSGADLFASVKGKKRIGDIPKNSIVYRDKAWEKKAGPVSGWYYVRTQGADGWMKASALKRSTNAKTSNTSKTTRAKILKQANGKLPSSMLVALHWDREKTLIAAPAAADLGRLNAAFKKKFGKNLDIDLAYRTLDTQKFLYQELGHYIAAKPGTSNHGWGLAIDVPETYNYSFKGKYYKWLKANSKKYNWIHRKNLEEFRADGSRNPYAEAWHFEYVGK
;
A
#
# COMPACT_ATOMS: atom_id res chain seq x y z
N MET A 1 5.79 30.41 -19.90
CA MET A 1 4.64 29.52 -20.19
C MET A 1 4.60 28.38 -19.17
N LYS A 2 3.45 28.10 -18.55
CA LYS A 2 3.26 26.97 -17.62
C LYS A 2 2.93 25.71 -18.43
N THR A 3 3.74 24.65 -18.34
CA THR A 3 3.45 23.36 -18.97
C THR A 3 2.66 22.47 -18.01
N HIS A 4 1.41 22.19 -18.34
CA HIS A 4 0.60 21.20 -17.62
C HIS A 4 1.13 19.78 -17.90
N PHE A 5 1.48 19.05 -16.85
CA PHE A 5 1.69 17.61 -16.93
C PHE A 5 0.34 16.90 -16.95
N SER A 6 -0.03 16.34 -18.10
CA SER A 6 -1.22 15.49 -18.22
C SER A 6 -1.02 14.18 -17.45
N SER A 7 -1.94 13.87 -16.54
CA SER A 7 -1.98 12.61 -15.81
C SER A 7 -2.17 11.42 -16.77
N PRO A 8 -1.57 10.24 -16.49
CA PRO A 8 -1.97 9.00 -17.15
C PRO A 8 -3.47 8.76 -16.94
N ARG A 9 -4.15 8.26 -17.97
CA ARG A 9 -5.58 7.95 -17.91
C ARG A 9 -5.81 6.71 -17.04
N GLN A 10 -6.84 6.75 -16.21
CA GLN A 10 -7.27 5.61 -15.42
C GLN A 10 -7.81 4.50 -16.33
N PHE A 11 -7.27 3.29 -16.23
CA PHE A 11 -8.00 2.09 -16.62
C PHE A 11 -8.97 1.72 -15.50
N ALA A 12 -10.18 2.28 -15.57
CA ALA A 12 -11.27 1.88 -14.69
C ALA A 12 -11.81 0.52 -15.14
N VAL A 13 -11.53 -0.53 -14.38
CA VAL A 13 -12.22 -1.81 -14.54
C VAL A 13 -13.64 -1.65 -13.98
N SER A 14 -14.61 -1.46 -14.86
CA SER A 14 -16.03 -1.40 -14.50
C SER A 14 -16.56 -2.81 -14.28
N THR A 15 -16.75 -3.20 -13.02
CA THR A 15 -17.48 -4.43 -12.69
C THR A 15 -18.98 -4.16 -12.76
N ALA A 16 -19.55 -4.24 -13.96
CA ALA A 16 -20.99 -4.37 -14.11
C ALA A 16 -21.41 -5.78 -13.62
N GLY A 17 -22.36 -5.84 -12.70
CA GLY A 17 -22.90 -7.09 -12.20
C GLY A 17 -23.87 -7.72 -13.21
N VAL A 18 -23.73 -9.02 -13.45
CA VAL A 18 -24.77 -9.84 -14.09
C VAL A 18 -25.30 -10.78 -13.02
N LEU A 19 -26.61 -10.69 -12.77
CA LEU A 19 -27.36 -11.67 -12.01
C LEU A 19 -27.50 -12.93 -12.86
N LEU A 20 -27.19 -14.10 -12.28
CA LEU A 20 -27.76 -15.35 -12.77
C LEU A 20 -28.19 -16.19 -11.56
N ALA A 21 -29.47 -16.52 -11.52
CA ALA A 21 -30.03 -17.46 -10.57
C ALA A 21 -29.99 -18.87 -11.17
N GLY A 22 -29.70 -19.87 -10.34
CA GLY A 22 -29.71 -21.28 -10.72
C GLY A 22 -29.64 -22.13 -9.45
N ALA A 23 -30.68 -22.89 -9.18
CA ALA A 23 -30.79 -23.80 -8.03
C ALA A 23 -30.57 -25.27 -8.47
N LEU A 24 -30.76 -26.20 -7.52
CA LEU A 24 -30.62 -27.67 -7.55
C LEU A 24 -29.28 -28.14 -6.92
N ALA A 25 -29.19 -28.73 -5.73
CA ALA A 25 -30.00 -29.72 -4.97
C ALA A 25 -29.61 -31.19 -5.20
N PHE A 26 -28.73 -31.68 -4.32
CA PHE A 26 -28.51 -33.08 -3.90
C PHE A 26 -27.94 -33.03 -2.46
N GLY A 27 -28.15 -33.96 -1.53
CA GLY A 27 -28.92 -35.20 -1.59
C GLY A 27 -28.21 -36.34 -0.86
N GLY A 28 -28.64 -36.67 0.37
CA GLY A 28 -28.13 -37.78 1.19
C GLY A 28 -26.86 -37.48 2.01
N LEU A 29 -26.49 -38.22 3.05
CA LEU A 29 -27.16 -39.14 3.99
C LEU A 29 -26.04 -39.58 4.97
N MET A 30 -26.31 -39.68 6.26
CA MET A 30 -25.34 -40.20 7.26
C MET A 30 -25.30 -41.73 7.23
N PRO A 31 -24.29 -42.37 7.84
CA PRO A 31 -24.60 -43.01 9.12
C PRO A 31 -23.54 -42.80 10.22
N ALA A 32 -23.89 -43.23 11.44
CA ALA A 32 -23.10 -43.05 12.66
C ALA A 32 -22.64 -44.38 13.28
N SER A 33 -21.45 -44.37 13.89
CA SER A 33 -20.98 -45.28 14.95
C SER A 33 -19.58 -44.80 15.42
N ALA A 34 -19.07 -45.01 16.63
CA ALA A 34 -19.63 -45.63 17.84
C ALA A 34 -19.07 -44.90 19.08
N ALA A 35 -19.63 -45.14 20.27
CA ALA A 35 -19.17 -44.52 21.52
C ALA A 35 -18.14 -45.38 22.29
N GLN A 36 -17.25 -44.74 23.03
CA GLN A 36 -16.51 -45.32 24.17
C GLN A 36 -16.40 -44.29 25.32
N ALA A 37 -16.35 -44.78 26.56
CA ALA A 37 -16.33 -44.00 27.81
C ALA A 37 -15.85 -44.92 28.96
N ILE A 38 -15.40 -44.49 30.16
CA ILE A 38 -15.18 -43.15 30.77
C ILE A 38 -13.77 -43.19 31.48
N PRO A 39 -13.27 -42.15 32.18
CA PRO A 39 -13.57 -42.03 33.62
C PRO A 39 -13.77 -40.59 34.14
N ALA A 40 -14.30 -40.49 35.36
CA ALA A 40 -14.77 -39.27 36.00
C ALA A 40 -13.69 -38.45 36.72
N ALA A 41 -13.98 -37.16 36.95
CA ALA A 41 -13.30 -36.33 37.94
C ALA A 41 -14.34 -35.56 38.79
N GLN A 42 -14.04 -35.43 40.09
CA GLN A 42 -14.92 -34.92 41.16
C GLN A 42 -15.01 -33.37 41.20
N PRO A 43 -15.94 -32.77 41.99
CA PRO A 43 -16.49 -31.44 41.71
C PRO A 43 -15.72 -30.28 42.35
N SER A 44 -15.87 -29.07 41.81
CA SER A 44 -15.54 -27.84 42.54
C SER A 44 -16.29 -26.59 42.07
N THR A 45 -16.57 -25.72 43.06
CA THR A 45 -16.80 -24.26 42.99
C THR A 45 -18.02 -23.69 42.23
N GLN A 46 -19.09 -23.57 43.02
CA GLN A 46 -20.02 -22.43 43.10
C GLN A 46 -19.52 -21.10 42.50
N LEU A 47 -20.32 -20.52 41.58
CA LEU A 47 -20.08 -19.22 40.95
C LEU A 47 -20.21 -18.05 41.94
N ALA A 48 -19.09 -17.57 42.48
CA ALA A 48 -19.01 -16.28 43.15
C ALA A 48 -18.98 -15.12 42.14
N ALA A 49 -19.64 -14.00 42.48
CA ALA A 49 -19.72 -12.84 41.60
C ALA A 49 -18.41 -12.01 41.60
N PRO A 50 -17.90 -11.55 40.44
CA PRO A 50 -16.80 -10.61 40.40
C PRO A 50 -17.26 -9.20 40.80
N ALA A 51 -16.45 -8.55 41.64
CA ALA A 51 -16.71 -7.24 42.21
C ALA A 51 -16.78 -6.09 41.17
N THR A 52 -17.36 -4.98 41.60
CA THR A 52 -17.62 -3.78 40.79
C THR A 52 -16.36 -3.05 40.33
N LEU A 53 -16.14 -2.98 39.01
CA LEU A 53 -15.36 -1.91 38.39
C LEU A 53 -16.30 -0.85 37.81
N GLN A 54 -16.46 0.27 38.52
CA GLN A 54 -17.19 1.42 37.99
C GLN A 54 -16.39 2.08 36.84
N VAL A 55 -16.97 2.08 35.64
CA VAL A 55 -16.45 2.83 34.49
C VAL A 55 -17.50 3.81 34.00
N HIS A 56 -17.26 5.10 34.22
CA HIS A 56 -18.06 6.21 33.67
C HIS A 56 -17.29 6.90 32.52
N ALA A 57 -17.90 7.35 31.43
CA ALA A 57 -18.97 6.78 30.62
C ALA A 57 -18.86 7.42 29.22
N ALA A 58 -18.86 6.65 28.13
CA ALA A 58 -19.34 7.19 26.86
C ALA A 58 -20.84 7.46 26.99
N LYS A 59 -21.45 8.36 26.19
CA LYS A 59 -22.90 8.60 26.20
C LYS A 59 -23.66 7.28 26.08
N ARG A 60 -24.11 6.76 27.22
CA ARG A 60 -24.74 5.44 27.31
C ARG A 60 -26.19 5.64 26.93
N VAL A 61 -26.70 4.79 26.05
CA VAL A 61 -28.15 4.63 25.92
C VAL A 61 -28.63 4.09 27.25
N VAL A 62 -29.41 4.88 27.98
CA VAL A 62 -29.94 4.51 29.31
C VAL A 62 -31.38 4.03 29.18
N GLN A 63 -32.11 4.48 28.17
CA GLN A 63 -33.52 4.15 28.01
C GLN A 63 -33.91 4.10 26.52
N VAL A 64 -34.73 3.09 26.18
CA VAL A 64 -35.26 2.88 24.83
C VAL A 64 -36.74 2.51 24.90
N LYS A 65 -37.49 2.83 23.83
CA LYS A 65 -38.89 2.44 23.63
C LYS A 65 -38.98 1.40 22.51
N THR A 66 -39.71 0.31 22.72
CA THR A 66 -39.92 -0.73 21.70
C THR A 66 -40.77 -0.20 20.53
N THR A 67 -40.38 -0.51 19.29
CA THR A 67 -41.13 -0.11 18.08
C THR A 67 -42.09 -1.20 17.58
N SER A 68 -41.94 -2.43 18.08
CA SER A 68 -42.80 -3.59 17.84
C SER A 68 -42.93 -4.42 19.13
N ASN A 69 -43.75 -5.47 19.12
CA ASN A 69 -43.62 -6.54 20.11
C ASN A 69 -42.21 -7.16 19.94
N LEU A 70 -41.43 -7.23 21.01
CA LEU A 70 -39.99 -7.48 20.94
C LEU A 70 -39.56 -8.57 21.92
N ASN A 71 -39.08 -9.68 21.38
CA ASN A 71 -38.58 -10.81 22.16
C ASN A 71 -37.32 -10.42 22.95
N MET A 72 -37.38 -10.57 24.28
CA MET A 72 -36.23 -10.49 25.17
C MET A 72 -35.66 -11.90 25.33
N ARG A 73 -34.38 -12.10 25.00
CA ARG A 73 -33.70 -13.40 24.96
C ARG A 73 -32.68 -13.56 26.09
N SER A 74 -32.25 -14.79 26.39
CA SER A 74 -31.26 -15.05 27.43
C SER A 74 -29.83 -14.57 27.08
N GLY A 75 -29.54 -14.34 25.80
CA GLY A 75 -28.25 -13.83 25.31
C GLY A 75 -28.40 -12.93 24.09
N SER A 76 -27.32 -12.24 23.71
CA SER A 76 -27.27 -11.19 22.68
C SER A 76 -27.28 -11.71 21.23
N SER A 77 -28.14 -12.69 20.93
CA SER A 77 -28.36 -13.17 19.55
C SER A 77 -29.74 -13.82 19.39
N THR A 78 -30.18 -14.01 18.15
CA THR A 78 -31.42 -14.74 17.82
C THR A 78 -31.36 -16.24 18.16
N LYS A 79 -30.18 -16.80 18.40
CA LYS A 79 -29.99 -18.22 18.76
C LYS A 79 -30.35 -18.54 20.22
N TYR A 80 -30.38 -17.53 21.10
CA TYR A 80 -30.71 -17.73 22.52
C TYR A 80 -32.21 -17.81 22.75
N ARG A 81 -32.65 -18.62 23.73
CA ARG A 81 -34.08 -18.80 24.05
C ARG A 81 -34.75 -17.47 24.40
N VAL A 82 -36.03 -17.35 24.06
CA VAL A 82 -36.87 -16.21 24.47
C VAL A 82 -37.21 -16.37 25.97
N VAL A 83 -37.09 -15.29 26.73
CA VAL A 83 -37.39 -15.20 28.16
C VAL A 83 -38.79 -14.61 28.39
N LEU A 84 -39.18 -13.64 27.56
CA LEU A 84 -40.53 -13.10 27.39
C LEU A 84 -40.58 -12.20 26.14
N THR A 85 -41.76 -11.69 25.81
CA THR A 85 -41.96 -10.65 24.79
C THR A 85 -42.34 -9.33 25.46
N ILE A 86 -41.64 -8.25 25.12
CA ILE A 86 -41.94 -6.90 25.59
C ILE A 86 -42.92 -6.27 24.58
N PRO A 87 -44.11 -5.81 24.98
CA PRO A 87 -45.07 -5.20 24.06
C PRO A 87 -44.53 -3.96 23.34
N LYS A 88 -45.08 -3.64 22.17
CA LYS A 88 -44.84 -2.39 21.44
C LYS A 88 -45.08 -1.16 22.33
N ASN A 89 -44.34 -0.09 22.08
CA ASN A 89 -44.42 1.19 22.80
C ASN A 89 -44.05 1.15 24.29
N LYS A 90 -43.55 0.03 24.84
CA LYS A 90 -43.04 -0.01 26.22
C LYS A 90 -41.62 0.54 26.29
N THR A 91 -41.35 1.28 27.36
CA THR A 91 -40.07 1.93 27.61
C THR A 91 -39.27 1.11 28.64
N VAL A 92 -38.00 0.81 28.34
CA VAL A 92 -37.14 -0.04 29.17
C VAL A 92 -35.76 0.55 29.39
N THR A 93 -35.19 0.30 30.57
CA THR A 93 -33.86 0.77 30.96
C THR A 93 -32.78 -0.18 30.44
N VAL A 94 -31.76 0.38 29.79
CA VAL A 94 -30.63 -0.34 29.21
C VAL A 94 -29.50 -0.49 30.25
N LYS A 95 -29.30 -1.74 30.69
CA LYS A 95 -28.23 -2.14 31.61
C LYS A 95 -26.88 -2.20 30.90
N SER A 96 -26.81 -2.80 29.70
CA SER A 96 -25.58 -2.87 28.91
C SER A 96 -25.88 -2.90 27.40
N GLN A 97 -24.87 -2.66 26.57
CA GLN A 97 -24.96 -2.75 25.11
C GLN A 97 -23.85 -3.65 24.58
N ALA A 98 -24.22 -4.69 23.84
CA ALA A 98 -23.29 -5.53 23.11
C ALA A 98 -22.91 -4.88 21.77
N SER A 99 -21.67 -5.12 21.34
CA SER A 99 -21.10 -4.59 20.08
C SER A 99 -21.85 -5.06 18.82
N ASN A 100 -22.59 -6.16 18.92
CA ASN A 100 -23.38 -6.77 17.84
C ASN A 100 -24.83 -6.26 17.74
N GLY A 101 -25.17 -5.14 18.37
CA GLY A 101 -26.49 -4.49 18.21
C GLY A 101 -27.58 -5.00 19.15
N TRP A 102 -27.22 -5.44 20.36
CA TRP A 102 -28.18 -5.85 21.39
C TRP A 102 -28.07 -5.00 22.65
N TYR A 103 -29.20 -4.71 23.28
CA TYR A 103 -29.30 -4.08 24.59
C TYR A 103 -29.69 -5.12 25.63
N GLN A 104 -28.97 -5.19 26.75
CA GLN A 104 -29.44 -5.88 27.93
C GLN A 104 -30.38 -4.95 28.70
N VAL A 105 -31.57 -5.43 29.03
CA VAL A 105 -32.63 -4.67 29.70
C VAL A 105 -33.24 -5.48 30.84
N THR A 106 -34.00 -4.81 31.70
CA THR A 106 -34.86 -5.46 32.69
C THR A 106 -36.30 -5.06 32.43
N TYR A 107 -37.21 -6.04 32.41
CA TYR A 107 -38.64 -5.88 32.21
C TYR A 107 -39.38 -6.93 33.03
N ASN A 108 -40.44 -6.54 33.74
CA ASN A 108 -41.20 -7.40 34.67
C ASN A 108 -40.30 -8.26 35.59
N LYS A 109 -39.35 -7.61 36.29
CA LYS A 109 -38.33 -8.21 37.17
C LYS A 109 -37.36 -9.21 36.51
N LYS A 110 -37.54 -9.60 35.24
CA LYS A 110 -36.62 -10.47 34.48
C LYS A 110 -35.58 -9.63 33.71
N THR A 111 -34.37 -10.16 33.56
CA THR A 111 -33.28 -9.53 32.79
C THR A 111 -32.97 -10.36 31.54
N GLY A 112 -32.71 -9.70 30.41
CA GLY A 112 -32.36 -10.35 29.15
C GLY A 112 -31.99 -9.35 28.06
N TRP A 113 -31.86 -9.82 26.83
CA TRP A 113 -31.32 -9.08 25.70
C TRP A 113 -32.37 -8.83 24.62
N ILE A 114 -32.47 -7.59 24.13
CA ILE A 114 -33.31 -7.18 23.01
C ILE A 114 -32.46 -6.63 21.86
N SER A 115 -32.88 -6.82 20.61
CA SER A 115 -32.19 -6.24 19.46
C SER A 115 -32.48 -4.75 19.34
N ASN A 116 -31.44 -3.93 19.17
CA ASN A 116 -31.59 -2.47 19.08
C ASN A 116 -32.34 -2.02 17.81
N LYS A 117 -32.40 -2.86 16.77
CA LYS A 117 -33.14 -2.63 15.52
C LYS A 117 -34.62 -2.32 15.74
N TYR A 118 -35.22 -2.87 16.80
CA TYR A 118 -36.64 -2.73 17.14
C TYR A 118 -36.88 -1.76 18.30
N THR A 119 -35.99 -0.77 18.46
CA THR A 119 -36.04 0.19 19.56
C THR A 119 -35.74 1.62 19.09
N LYS A 120 -36.40 2.61 19.70
CA LYS A 120 -36.10 4.04 19.57
C LYS A 120 -35.47 4.52 20.88
N VAL A 121 -34.31 5.16 20.82
CA VAL A 121 -33.64 5.73 22.01
C VAL A 121 -34.49 6.87 22.56
N THR A 122 -34.79 6.83 23.87
CA THR A 122 -35.56 7.87 24.57
C THR A 122 -34.71 8.67 25.56
N LYS A 123 -33.67 8.07 26.13
CA LYS A 123 -32.74 8.76 27.05
C LYS A 123 -31.31 8.26 26.88
N THR A 124 -30.38 9.19 26.71
CA THR A 124 -28.93 8.94 26.85
C THR A 124 -28.41 9.66 28.08
N SER A 125 -27.54 9.05 28.87
CA SER A 125 -26.83 9.80 29.90
C SER A 125 -25.79 10.71 29.25
N GLY A 126 -25.93 12.00 29.51
CA GLY A 126 -24.89 13.00 29.28
C GLY A 126 -24.66 13.77 30.58
N THR A 127 -23.49 13.61 31.18
CA THR A 127 -23.04 14.43 32.30
C THR A 127 -21.58 14.81 32.06
N GLY A 128 -21.25 16.08 32.31
CA GLY A 128 -19.88 16.55 32.52
C GLY A 128 -18.97 16.74 31.30
N LYS A 129 -18.25 17.86 31.29
CA LYS A 129 -16.98 18.02 30.56
C LYS A 129 -15.87 17.24 31.29
N THR A 130 -15.97 15.92 31.43
CA THR A 130 -14.82 15.10 31.85
C THR A 130 -14.07 14.65 30.60
N SER A 131 -13.09 15.46 30.19
CA SER A 131 -12.11 15.02 29.19
C SER A 131 -11.41 13.77 29.75
N PRO A 132 -11.53 12.59 29.13
CA PRO A 132 -10.94 11.38 29.68
C PRO A 132 -9.43 11.60 29.77
N ARG A 133 -8.84 11.44 30.96
CA ARG A 133 -7.43 11.75 31.29
C ARG A 133 -6.50 11.16 30.22
N ALA A 134 -6.16 11.98 29.23
CA ALA A 134 -5.48 11.53 28.04
C ALA A 134 -4.00 11.78 28.20
N LYS A 135 -3.20 10.71 28.22
CA LYS A 135 -1.75 10.84 28.27
C LYS A 135 -1.29 11.49 26.96
N SER A 136 -0.41 12.49 27.06
CA SER A 136 0.26 13.04 25.89
C SER A 136 1.05 11.93 25.20
N VAL A 137 0.93 11.82 23.88
CA VAL A 137 1.74 10.91 23.07
C VAL A 137 2.25 11.66 21.86
N LYS A 138 3.40 11.27 21.35
CA LYS A 138 4.02 11.84 20.14
C LYS A 138 4.40 10.69 19.21
N LEU A 139 3.41 10.14 18.51
CA LEU A 139 3.61 8.99 17.64
C LEU A 139 2.71 9.06 16.41
N TRP A 140 3.15 8.46 15.31
CA TRP A 140 2.30 8.30 14.13
C TRP A 140 1.57 6.96 14.13
N ILE A 141 0.39 6.94 13.51
CA ILE A 141 -0.46 5.76 13.35
C ILE A 141 -1.02 5.67 11.93
N THR A 142 -1.23 4.45 11.45
CA THR A 142 -1.93 4.17 10.18
C THR A 142 -3.17 3.30 10.40
N PRO A 143 -4.34 3.63 9.83
CA PRO A 143 -5.54 2.80 9.90
C PRO A 143 -5.40 1.46 9.15
N LYS A 144 -5.89 0.37 9.75
CA LYS A 144 -5.96 -0.96 9.12
C LYS A 144 -7.09 -1.06 8.08
N SER A 145 -8.08 -0.17 8.17
CA SER A 145 -9.22 0.00 7.25
C SER A 145 -9.62 1.48 7.19
N THR A 146 -10.58 1.87 6.35
CA THR A 146 -11.12 3.23 6.36
C THR A 146 -11.95 3.46 7.63
N MET A 147 -11.61 4.49 8.41
CA MET A 147 -12.16 4.75 9.75
C MET A 147 -12.83 6.12 9.85
N ASN A 148 -13.81 6.24 10.75
CA ASN A 148 -14.42 7.51 11.12
C ASN A 148 -13.56 8.27 12.15
N ILE A 149 -13.30 9.55 11.88
CA ILE A 149 -12.75 10.52 12.83
C ILE A 149 -13.93 11.09 13.62
N ARG A 150 -13.86 11.11 14.96
CA ARG A 150 -14.98 11.52 15.83
C ARG A 150 -14.64 12.73 16.71
N LYS A 151 -15.67 13.48 17.13
CA LYS A 151 -15.50 14.68 18.00
C LYS A 151 -14.96 14.35 19.41
N GLY A 152 -15.02 13.09 19.84
CA GLY A 152 -14.55 12.64 21.15
C GLY A 152 -14.16 11.15 21.16
N ALA A 153 -13.52 10.73 22.26
CA ALA A 153 -12.93 9.41 22.48
C ALA A 153 -13.97 8.28 22.66
N GLY A 154 -14.79 8.00 21.64
CA GLY A 154 -15.80 6.94 21.72
C GLY A 154 -16.74 6.91 20.52
N THR A 155 -17.41 5.76 20.31
CA THR A 155 -18.36 5.55 19.20
C THR A 155 -19.63 6.40 19.30
N GLY A 156 -20.01 6.86 20.50
CA GLY A 156 -21.15 7.75 20.73
C GLY A 156 -20.93 9.23 20.36
N HIS A 157 -19.73 9.62 19.92
CA HIS A 157 -19.45 10.97 19.44
C HIS A 157 -19.73 11.10 17.93
N SER A 158 -20.19 12.28 17.51
CA SER A 158 -20.44 12.61 16.11
C SER A 158 -19.17 12.41 15.26
N VAL A 159 -19.39 11.96 14.02
CA VAL A 159 -18.34 11.83 13.02
C VAL A 159 -18.03 13.23 12.46
N VAL A 160 -16.75 13.60 12.45
CA VAL A 160 -16.24 14.88 11.93
C VAL A 160 -15.37 14.70 10.68
N GLY A 161 -15.19 13.46 10.23
CA GLY A 161 -14.46 13.13 9.01
C GLY A 161 -14.21 11.63 8.89
N LYS A 162 -13.47 11.25 7.84
CA LYS A 162 -12.95 9.90 7.63
C LYS A 162 -11.45 9.95 7.36
N ILE A 163 -10.76 8.88 7.68
CA ILE A 163 -9.36 8.63 7.34
C ILE A 163 -9.28 7.27 6.63
N SER A 164 -8.64 7.22 5.46
CA SER A 164 -8.56 6.00 4.64
C SER A 164 -7.57 4.98 5.24
N LYS A 165 -7.72 3.71 4.87
CA LYS A 165 -6.72 2.66 5.14
C LYS A 165 -5.31 3.16 4.77
N GLY A 166 -4.32 2.88 5.62
CA GLY A 166 -2.91 3.21 5.37
C GLY A 166 -2.52 4.69 5.49
N GLN A 167 -3.47 5.64 5.50
CA GLN A 167 -3.15 7.07 5.58
C GLN A 167 -2.58 7.44 6.97
N PRO A 168 -1.37 8.02 7.06
CA PRO A 168 -0.79 8.38 8.35
C PRO A 168 -1.57 9.50 9.07
N ALA A 169 -1.64 9.39 10.39
CA ALA A 169 -2.11 10.44 11.28
C ALA A 169 -1.13 10.62 12.44
N TYR A 170 -0.90 11.86 12.85
CA TYR A 170 -0.11 12.15 14.05
C TYR A 170 -1.01 12.12 15.28
N ALA A 171 -0.75 11.20 16.20
CA ALA A 171 -1.45 11.10 17.46
C ALA A 171 -0.76 11.99 18.51
N THR A 172 -1.54 12.89 19.12
CA THR A 172 -1.09 13.86 20.12
C THR A 172 -1.53 13.51 21.54
N SER A 173 -2.54 12.64 21.69
CA SER A 173 -3.01 12.18 22.99
C SER A 173 -3.62 10.78 22.90
N LYS A 174 -3.50 9.98 23.96
CA LYS A 174 -4.16 8.67 24.11
C LYS A 174 -5.07 8.69 25.34
N ALA A 175 -6.38 8.57 25.14
CA ALA A 175 -7.34 8.42 26.22
C ALA A 175 -7.19 7.03 26.89
N ALA A 176 -7.56 6.94 28.16
CA ALA A 176 -7.50 5.69 28.94
C ALA A 176 -8.23 4.52 28.27
N ASN A 177 -9.32 4.80 27.55
CA ASN A 177 -10.10 3.81 26.78
C ASN A 177 -9.50 3.46 25.40
N GLY A 178 -8.23 3.78 25.15
CA GLY A 178 -7.50 3.37 23.96
C GLY A 178 -7.76 4.19 22.69
N TRP A 179 -8.50 5.30 22.76
CA TRP A 179 -8.68 6.21 21.62
C TRP A 179 -7.50 7.19 21.49
N TYR A 180 -7.07 7.44 20.26
CA TYR A 180 -6.05 8.44 19.94
C TYR A 180 -6.71 9.73 19.44
N LYS A 181 -6.32 10.87 20.03
CA LYS A 181 -6.57 12.19 19.45
C LYS A 181 -5.54 12.40 18.33
N ILE A 182 -6.02 12.64 17.13
CA ILE A 182 -5.21 12.85 15.93
C ILE A 182 -5.33 14.26 15.39
N SER A 183 -4.26 14.69 14.71
CA SER A 183 -4.27 15.79 13.77
C SER A 183 -3.69 15.32 12.44
N THR A 184 -4.45 15.45 11.35
CA THR A 184 -3.97 15.14 10.00
C THR A 184 -4.70 16.00 8.98
N GLN A 185 -3.96 16.68 8.09
CA GLN A 185 -4.50 17.46 6.97
C GLN A 185 -5.64 18.43 7.36
N GLY A 186 -5.47 19.17 8.47
CA GLY A 186 -6.48 20.10 8.99
C GLY A 186 -7.66 19.46 9.75
N LYS A 187 -7.78 18.13 9.75
CA LYS A 187 -8.84 17.39 10.46
C LYS A 187 -8.34 16.98 11.85
N ASN A 188 -9.00 17.49 12.87
CA ASN A 188 -8.74 17.19 14.28
C ASN A 188 -9.88 16.32 14.84
N GLY A 189 -9.55 15.30 15.62
CA GLY A 189 -10.56 14.46 16.27
C GLY A 189 -9.97 13.19 16.86
N TRP A 190 -10.81 12.19 17.09
CA TRP A 190 -10.44 10.94 17.77
C TRP A 190 -10.71 9.72 16.91
N ILE A 191 -9.78 8.76 16.93
CA ILE A 191 -9.94 7.44 16.30
C ILE A 191 -9.60 6.31 17.28
N SER A 192 -10.22 5.14 17.08
CA SER A 192 -10.03 3.98 17.98
C SER A 192 -8.66 3.32 17.76
N GLY A 193 -7.88 3.18 18.83
CA GLY A 193 -6.55 2.58 18.77
C GLY A 193 -6.51 1.08 18.43
N ALA A 194 -7.64 0.37 18.53
CA ALA A 194 -7.71 -1.06 18.17
C ALA A 194 -7.48 -1.31 16.66
N TYR A 195 -7.90 -0.36 15.82
CA TYR A 195 -7.91 -0.50 14.36
C TYR A 195 -6.77 0.25 13.66
N VAL A 196 -5.75 0.67 14.41
CA VAL A 196 -4.55 1.31 13.85
C VAL A 196 -3.29 0.52 14.16
N THR A 197 -2.25 0.74 13.38
CA THR A 197 -0.89 0.28 13.64
C THR A 197 -0.03 1.49 14.03
N THR A 198 0.79 1.37 15.07
CA THR A 198 1.72 2.44 15.46
C THR A 198 2.98 2.39 14.61
N CYS A 199 3.32 3.52 13.99
CA CYS A 199 4.56 3.75 13.25
C CYS A 199 5.32 4.91 13.92
N SER A 200 5.77 4.68 15.16
CA SER A 200 6.41 5.69 16.01
C SER A 200 7.66 6.35 15.42
N GLN A 201 8.21 5.80 14.34
CA GLN A 201 9.35 6.32 13.60
C GLN A 201 9.07 6.20 12.10
N GLY A 202 8.19 7.04 11.55
CA GLY A 202 7.90 7.08 10.11
C GLY A 202 7.02 5.94 9.62
N CYS A 203 5.93 6.28 8.94
CA CYS A 203 4.94 5.30 8.47
C CYS A 203 5.20 4.81 7.05
N ALA A 204 4.71 3.60 6.76
CA ALA A 204 4.44 3.21 5.39
C ALA A 204 3.25 4.02 4.87
N ILE A 205 3.44 4.66 3.72
CA ILE A 205 2.37 5.31 2.97
C ILE A 205 2.20 4.57 1.64
N ASP A 206 0.97 4.59 1.15
CA ASP A 206 0.65 4.59 -0.27
C ASP A 206 0.78 6.04 -0.79
N ALA A 207 1.82 6.30 -1.58
CA ALA A 207 2.10 7.61 -2.17
C ALA A 207 1.22 7.93 -3.41
N GLY A 208 0.27 7.05 -3.75
CA GLY A 208 -0.46 7.07 -5.00
C GLY A 208 0.26 6.31 -6.13
N PRO A 209 -0.32 6.28 -7.33
CA PRO A 209 0.19 5.50 -8.45
C PRO A 209 1.61 5.92 -8.86
N TYR A 210 2.33 4.93 -9.39
CA TYR A 210 3.68 5.03 -9.93
C TYR A 210 3.89 6.29 -10.80
N THR A 211 4.99 6.98 -10.55
CA THR A 211 5.52 8.05 -11.41
C THR A 211 7.04 7.89 -11.49
N THR A 212 7.64 8.29 -12.61
CA THR A 212 9.09 8.24 -12.85
C THR A 212 9.93 8.73 -11.66
N ASN A 213 11.17 8.23 -11.55
CA ASN A 213 12.09 8.49 -10.43
C ASN A 213 12.12 9.96 -9.97
N ARG A 214 12.05 10.90 -10.92
CA ARG A 214 12.04 12.34 -10.64
C ARG A 214 10.72 12.85 -10.09
N ALA A 215 9.56 12.53 -10.68
CA ALA A 215 8.24 13.03 -10.24
C ALA A 215 8.14 14.56 -9.95
N GLY A 216 8.93 15.40 -10.63
CA GLY A 216 9.05 16.84 -10.36
C GLY A 216 9.97 17.24 -9.19
N LEU A 217 10.58 16.28 -8.49
CA LEU A 217 11.52 16.48 -7.39
C LEU A 217 12.90 16.97 -7.86
N SER A 218 13.58 17.72 -6.98
CA SER A 218 14.90 18.31 -7.24
C SER A 218 15.96 17.97 -6.19
N ASP A 219 15.59 17.58 -4.95
CA ASP A 219 16.55 17.25 -3.89
C ASP A 219 17.15 15.86 -4.11
N ARG A 220 18.19 15.84 -4.94
CA ARG A 220 18.81 14.65 -5.52
C ARG A 220 19.99 14.14 -4.69
N TYR A 221 20.05 12.82 -4.56
CA TYR A 221 21.09 12.04 -3.92
C TYR A 221 21.47 10.84 -4.77
N PHE A 222 22.57 10.18 -4.39
CA PHE A 222 23.01 8.90 -4.91
C PHE A 222 23.38 7.97 -3.76
N THR A 223 23.18 6.67 -3.93
CA THR A 223 23.62 5.67 -2.94
C THR A 223 25.15 5.61 -2.84
N LYS A 224 25.68 5.37 -1.64
CA LYS A 224 27.12 5.20 -1.37
C LYS A 224 27.66 3.87 -1.91
N SER A 225 28.96 3.63 -1.72
CA SER A 225 29.71 2.45 -2.21
C SER A 225 29.08 1.10 -1.84
N SER A 226 28.41 1.02 -0.69
CA SER A 226 27.67 -0.15 -0.18
C SER A 226 26.32 -0.42 -0.85
N GLY A 227 25.83 0.48 -1.71
CA GLY A 227 24.40 0.50 -2.07
C GLY A 227 23.52 0.96 -0.91
N ALA A 228 22.20 0.71 -1.01
CA ALA A 228 21.22 1.00 0.05
C ALA A 228 20.00 0.07 -0.02
N ASP A 229 19.30 -0.05 1.12
CA ASP A 229 18.00 -0.71 1.24
C ASP A 229 16.87 0.33 1.21
N LEU A 230 15.73 0.00 0.59
CA LEU A 230 14.49 0.77 0.63
C LEU A 230 13.44 0.04 1.47
N PHE A 231 12.88 0.73 2.46
CA PHE A 231 11.97 0.14 3.45
C PHE A 231 10.56 0.72 3.34
N ALA A 232 9.54 -0.08 3.68
CA ALA A 232 8.17 0.41 3.77
C ALA A 232 8.01 1.43 4.92
N SER A 233 8.69 1.22 6.04
CA SER A 233 8.87 2.18 7.14
C SER A 233 10.28 2.04 7.72
N VAL A 234 10.76 3.01 8.50
CA VAL A 234 12.13 3.00 9.08
C VAL A 234 12.51 1.72 9.82
N LYS A 235 11.52 1.03 10.42
CA LYS A 235 11.66 -0.29 11.08
C LYS A 235 10.78 -1.37 10.43
N GLY A 236 10.34 -1.15 9.20
CA GLY A 236 9.41 -2.03 8.48
C GLY A 236 10.09 -3.06 7.61
N LYS A 237 9.25 -3.83 6.90
CA LYS A 237 9.71 -4.76 5.84
C LYS A 237 10.48 -3.99 4.76
N LYS A 238 11.58 -4.58 4.28
CA LYS A 238 12.28 -4.12 3.07
C LYS A 238 11.36 -4.24 1.86
N ARG A 239 11.22 -3.16 1.08
CA ARG A 239 10.59 -3.17 -0.25
C ARG A 239 11.60 -3.67 -1.28
N ILE A 240 12.81 -3.11 -1.27
CA ILE A 240 13.94 -3.48 -2.14
C ILE A 240 15.19 -3.60 -1.26
N GLY A 241 15.88 -4.75 -1.32
CA GLY A 241 17.00 -5.10 -0.44
C GLY A 241 18.39 -5.00 -1.09
N ASP A 242 18.50 -4.40 -2.27
CA ASP A 242 19.72 -4.44 -3.08
C ASP A 242 19.90 -3.23 -4.03
N ILE A 243 19.47 -2.01 -3.67
CA ILE A 243 19.64 -0.84 -4.56
C ILE A 243 21.13 -0.57 -4.80
N PRO A 244 21.63 -0.67 -6.05
CA PRO A 244 23.07 -0.66 -6.33
C PRO A 244 23.74 0.65 -5.90
N LYS A 245 25.05 0.59 -5.62
CA LYS A 245 25.89 1.79 -5.40
C LYS A 245 25.78 2.78 -6.56
N ASN A 246 25.84 4.08 -6.24
CA ASN A 246 25.68 5.18 -7.20
C ASN A 246 24.30 5.26 -7.91
N SER A 247 23.27 4.52 -7.46
CA SER A 247 21.91 4.66 -7.99
C SER A 247 21.29 6.01 -7.62
N ILE A 248 20.50 6.57 -8.53
CA ILE A 248 19.75 7.82 -8.34
C ILE A 248 18.68 7.69 -7.27
N VAL A 249 18.57 8.70 -6.39
CA VAL A 249 17.56 8.77 -5.33
C VAL A 249 17.07 10.21 -5.18
N TYR A 250 15.76 10.44 -5.26
CA TYR A 250 15.16 11.76 -5.01
C TYR A 250 14.46 11.79 -3.66
N ARG A 251 14.77 12.77 -2.81
CA ARG A 251 14.09 12.96 -1.52
C ARG A 251 12.75 13.68 -1.72
N ASP A 252 11.68 13.04 -1.28
CA ASP A 252 10.34 13.61 -1.30
C ASP A 252 9.98 14.20 0.07
N LYS A 253 10.33 15.48 0.27
CA LYS A 253 10.06 16.21 1.53
C LYS A 253 8.56 16.34 1.83
N ALA A 254 7.71 16.32 0.80
CA ALA A 254 6.27 16.44 0.98
C ALA A 254 5.68 15.14 1.55
N TRP A 255 6.09 13.98 1.02
CA TRP A 255 5.74 12.69 1.60
C TRP A 255 6.44 12.43 2.93
N GLU A 256 7.70 12.80 3.11
CA GLU A 256 8.41 12.69 4.39
C GLU A 256 7.67 13.44 5.52
N LYS A 257 7.21 14.66 5.27
CA LYS A 257 6.39 15.44 6.22
C LYS A 257 5.05 14.76 6.53
N LYS A 258 4.41 14.12 5.55
CA LYS A 258 3.16 13.36 5.72
C LYS A 258 3.38 12.00 6.39
N ALA A 259 4.56 11.41 6.27
CA ALA A 259 4.92 10.09 6.81
C ALA A 259 5.34 10.13 8.28
N GLY A 260 5.69 11.33 8.77
CA GLY A 260 6.36 11.53 10.04
C GLY A 260 7.86 11.51 9.86
N PRO A 261 8.52 12.68 9.73
CA PRO A 261 9.97 12.78 9.58
C PRO A 261 10.71 12.06 10.71
N VAL A 262 11.83 11.41 10.37
CA VAL A 262 12.67 10.68 11.32
C VAL A 262 14.12 11.10 11.13
N SER A 263 14.80 11.46 12.22
CA SER A 263 16.22 11.83 12.15
C SER A 263 17.06 10.70 11.56
N GLY A 264 17.96 11.03 10.64
CA GLY A 264 18.80 10.06 9.92
C GLY A 264 18.12 9.27 8.80
N TRP A 265 16.85 9.55 8.47
CA TRP A 265 16.11 8.86 7.41
C TRP A 265 15.38 9.84 6.49
N TYR A 266 15.36 9.52 5.20
CA TYR A 266 14.64 10.28 4.18
C TYR A 266 13.54 9.43 3.55
N TYR A 267 12.40 10.06 3.24
CA TYR A 267 11.43 9.46 2.31
C TYR A 267 11.90 9.77 0.89
N VAL A 268 11.98 8.76 0.03
CA VAL A 268 12.63 8.86 -1.28
C VAL A 268 11.85 8.15 -2.38
N ARG A 269 12.15 8.53 -3.64
CA ARG A 269 11.76 7.84 -4.87
C ARG A 269 13.01 7.37 -5.62
N THR A 270 13.02 6.13 -6.09
CA THR A 270 14.16 5.50 -6.79
C THR A 270 13.74 4.17 -7.42
N GLN A 271 14.26 3.84 -8.61
CA GLN A 271 13.96 2.61 -9.35
C GLN A 271 12.45 2.33 -9.52
N GLY A 272 11.64 3.39 -9.67
CA GLY A 272 10.19 3.28 -9.75
C GLY A 272 9.48 2.94 -8.42
N ALA A 273 10.21 2.86 -7.32
CA ALA A 273 9.68 2.60 -5.98
C ALA A 273 9.81 3.82 -5.06
N ASP A 274 9.01 3.84 -4.01
CA ASP A 274 9.08 4.86 -2.96
C ASP A 274 9.15 4.22 -1.55
N GLY A 275 9.65 5.00 -0.59
CA GLY A 275 9.75 4.56 0.80
C GLY A 275 10.91 5.21 1.56
N TRP A 276 11.29 4.58 2.66
CA TRP A 276 12.29 5.11 3.58
C TRP A 276 13.69 4.56 3.30
N MET A 277 14.68 5.45 3.31
CA MET A 277 16.11 5.10 3.17
C MET A 277 16.96 5.85 4.20
N LYS A 278 18.00 5.21 4.73
CA LYS A 278 18.95 5.84 5.66
C LYS A 278 19.70 6.98 4.96
N ALA A 279 19.64 8.18 5.52
CA ALA A 279 20.38 9.34 5.01
C ALA A 279 21.91 9.09 5.03
N SER A 280 22.40 8.30 5.99
CA SER A 280 23.81 7.90 6.05
C SER A 280 24.27 7.01 4.89
N ALA A 281 23.37 6.37 4.15
CA ALA A 281 23.67 5.61 2.93
C ALA A 281 23.67 6.47 1.64
N LEU A 282 23.42 7.78 1.76
CA LEU A 282 23.25 8.71 0.64
C LEU A 282 24.34 9.78 0.59
N LYS A 283 24.63 10.28 -0.61
CA LYS A 283 25.57 11.36 -0.91
C LYS A 283 25.02 12.28 -2.03
N ARG A 284 25.45 13.54 -2.10
CA ARG A 284 24.97 14.50 -3.13
C ARG A 284 25.65 14.35 -4.49
N SER A 285 26.80 13.70 -4.56
CA SER A 285 27.58 13.45 -5.77
C SER A 285 27.67 11.95 -6.08
N THR A 286 28.00 11.61 -7.33
CA THR A 286 28.28 10.23 -7.76
C THR A 286 29.67 10.14 -8.39
N ASN A 287 30.33 9.00 -8.19
CA ASN A 287 31.59 8.65 -8.83
C ASN A 287 31.42 7.39 -9.70
N ALA A 288 30.21 7.15 -10.21
CA ALA A 288 29.98 6.10 -11.20
C ALA A 288 30.82 6.37 -12.44
N LYS A 289 31.64 5.38 -12.83
CA LYS A 289 32.33 5.39 -14.12
C LYS A 289 31.28 5.47 -15.23
N THR A 290 31.58 6.24 -16.27
CA THR A 290 30.76 6.38 -17.48
C THR A 290 31.28 5.54 -18.65
N SER A 291 32.39 4.84 -18.47
CA SER A 291 33.07 4.02 -19.48
C SER A 291 33.51 2.66 -18.90
N ASN A 292 33.56 1.66 -19.78
CA ASN A 292 33.92 0.27 -19.45
C ASN A 292 35.45 0.09 -19.50
N THR A 293 36.13 0.21 -18.36
CA THR A 293 37.57 -0.08 -18.28
C THR A 293 37.88 -1.56 -18.02
N SER A 294 36.88 -2.44 -17.86
CA SER A 294 37.05 -3.79 -17.27
C SER A 294 37.04 -4.95 -18.29
N LYS A 295 37.12 -4.66 -19.60
CA LYS A 295 36.99 -5.67 -20.69
C LYS A 295 35.77 -6.60 -20.49
N THR A 296 34.67 -6.04 -19.99
CA THR A 296 33.40 -6.77 -19.77
C THR A 296 32.63 -6.85 -21.09
N THR A 297 32.31 -8.07 -21.54
CA THR A 297 31.57 -8.36 -22.78
C THR A 297 30.12 -8.79 -22.48
N ARG A 298 29.23 -8.80 -23.48
CA ARG A 298 27.84 -9.26 -23.29
C ARG A 298 27.80 -10.72 -22.83
N ALA A 299 28.69 -11.57 -23.34
CA ALA A 299 28.82 -12.96 -22.91
C ALA A 299 29.16 -13.09 -21.40
N LYS A 300 30.04 -12.22 -20.86
CA LYS A 300 30.35 -12.20 -19.42
C LYS A 300 29.16 -11.73 -18.57
N ILE A 301 28.39 -10.75 -19.08
CA ILE A 301 27.16 -10.25 -18.45
C ILE A 301 26.09 -11.36 -18.36
N LEU A 302 25.84 -12.10 -19.44
CA LEU A 302 24.81 -13.15 -19.48
C LEU A 302 25.14 -14.37 -18.61
N LYS A 303 26.42 -14.60 -18.30
CA LYS A 303 26.85 -15.61 -17.30
C LYS A 303 26.53 -15.21 -15.85
N GLN A 304 26.16 -13.95 -15.58
CA GLN A 304 25.74 -13.53 -14.25
C GLN A 304 24.26 -13.85 -14.00
N ALA A 305 23.92 -14.15 -12.75
CA ALA A 305 22.52 -14.28 -12.35
C ALA A 305 21.75 -12.98 -12.61
N ASN A 306 20.55 -13.12 -13.19
CA ASN A 306 19.71 -12.00 -13.57
C ASN A 306 19.34 -11.14 -12.35
N GLY A 307 19.58 -9.83 -12.45
CA GLY A 307 19.35 -8.85 -11.39
C GLY A 307 20.40 -8.85 -10.29
N LYS A 308 21.55 -9.53 -10.48
CA LYS A 308 22.66 -9.61 -9.52
C LYS A 308 24.02 -9.26 -10.16
N LEU A 309 24.05 -8.34 -11.12
CA LEU A 309 25.31 -7.84 -11.68
C LEU A 309 26.19 -7.18 -10.60
N PRO A 310 27.49 -7.52 -10.54
CA PRO A 310 28.42 -6.81 -9.67
C PRO A 310 28.62 -5.37 -10.15
N SER A 311 28.79 -4.46 -9.20
CA SER A 311 28.91 -3.02 -9.50
C SER A 311 30.16 -2.60 -10.31
N SER A 312 31.06 -3.54 -10.62
CA SER A 312 32.20 -3.40 -11.54
C SER A 312 31.83 -3.64 -13.02
N MET A 313 30.68 -4.26 -13.27
CA MET A 313 30.09 -4.47 -14.61
C MET A 313 29.04 -3.40 -14.97
N LEU A 314 28.77 -2.46 -14.08
CA LEU A 314 27.81 -1.37 -14.27
C LEU A 314 28.53 -0.03 -14.48
N VAL A 315 28.00 0.78 -15.39
CA VAL A 315 28.44 2.16 -15.65
C VAL A 315 27.24 3.09 -15.71
N ALA A 316 27.44 4.38 -15.44
CA ALA A 316 26.42 5.41 -15.61
C ALA A 316 26.38 5.92 -17.05
N LEU A 317 25.19 6.16 -17.59
CA LEU A 317 25.03 6.85 -18.87
C LEU A 317 25.58 8.29 -18.79
N HIS A 318 26.47 8.65 -19.71
CA HIS A 318 27.24 9.90 -19.60
C HIS A 318 26.40 11.16 -19.87
N TRP A 319 25.49 11.11 -20.84
CA TRP A 319 24.61 12.23 -21.19
C TRP A 319 23.42 12.37 -20.24
N ASP A 320 23.07 11.29 -19.54
CA ASP A 320 21.95 11.27 -18.64
C ASP A 320 22.26 12.06 -17.35
N ARG A 321 21.27 12.85 -16.92
CA ARG A 321 21.29 13.63 -15.68
C ARG A 321 20.99 12.75 -14.46
N GLU A 322 20.24 11.67 -14.62
CA GLU A 322 19.97 10.70 -13.54
C GLU A 322 21.20 9.82 -13.27
N LYS A 323 22.14 9.72 -14.23
CA LYS A 323 23.29 8.79 -14.20
C LYS A 323 22.84 7.34 -14.08
N THR A 324 21.77 7.02 -14.80
CA THR A 324 21.16 5.69 -14.92
C THR A 324 22.23 4.62 -15.17
N LEU A 325 22.19 3.56 -14.36
CA LEU A 325 23.16 2.47 -14.42
C LEU A 325 22.75 1.44 -15.47
N ILE A 326 23.72 1.01 -16.27
CA ILE A 326 23.55 0.04 -17.35
C ILE A 326 24.75 -0.91 -17.38
N ALA A 327 24.63 -2.06 -18.06
CA ALA A 327 25.78 -2.93 -18.27
C ALA A 327 26.85 -2.24 -19.13
N ALA A 328 28.10 -2.36 -18.71
CA ALA A 328 29.25 -1.71 -19.31
C ALA A 328 29.41 -1.88 -20.85
N PRO A 329 29.19 -3.06 -21.48
CA PRO A 329 29.23 -3.18 -22.94
C PRO A 329 28.08 -2.43 -23.65
N ALA A 330 26.88 -2.40 -23.08
CA ALA A 330 25.71 -1.77 -23.68
C ALA A 330 25.80 -0.22 -23.70
N ALA A 331 26.53 0.37 -22.74
CA ALA A 331 26.65 1.81 -22.58
C ALA A 331 27.31 2.54 -23.77
N ALA A 332 28.36 1.97 -24.35
CA ALA A 332 29.09 2.57 -25.46
C ALA A 332 28.20 2.67 -26.71
N ASP A 333 27.53 1.58 -27.04
CA ASP A 333 26.63 1.50 -28.19
C ASP A 333 25.35 2.33 -28.01
N LEU A 334 24.81 2.41 -26.78
CA LEU A 334 23.74 3.36 -26.49
C LEU A 334 24.21 4.82 -26.61
N GLY A 335 25.49 5.10 -26.28
CA GLY A 335 26.11 6.39 -26.54
C GLY A 335 26.17 6.75 -28.03
N ARG A 336 26.51 5.78 -28.90
CA ARG A 336 26.47 5.95 -30.37
C ARG A 336 25.04 6.20 -30.87
N LEU A 337 24.05 5.46 -30.37
CA LEU A 337 22.64 5.69 -30.67
C LEU A 337 22.16 7.08 -30.20
N ASN A 338 22.53 7.50 -28.99
CA ASN A 338 22.21 8.82 -28.45
C ASN A 338 22.82 9.96 -29.29
N ALA A 339 24.07 9.82 -29.75
CA ALA A 339 24.71 10.81 -30.61
C ALA A 339 23.94 10.99 -31.94
N ALA A 340 23.50 9.89 -32.56
CA ALA A 340 22.69 9.92 -33.77
C ALA A 340 21.28 10.50 -33.51
N PHE A 341 20.65 10.15 -32.38
CA PHE A 341 19.36 10.71 -31.96
C PHE A 341 19.46 12.22 -31.75
N LYS A 342 20.52 12.69 -31.07
CA LYS A 342 20.80 14.11 -30.85
C LYS A 342 21.04 14.85 -32.17
N LYS A 343 21.77 14.25 -33.12
CA LYS A 343 21.93 14.82 -34.47
C LYS A 343 20.59 14.98 -35.20
N LYS A 344 19.64 14.06 -35.01
CA LYS A 344 18.31 14.13 -35.65
C LYS A 344 17.32 15.10 -34.98
N PHE A 345 17.34 15.19 -33.64
CA PHE A 345 16.29 15.86 -32.87
C PHE A 345 16.76 17.03 -31.99
N GLY A 346 18.04 17.39 -32.03
CA GLY A 346 18.61 18.50 -31.25
C GLY A 346 18.74 18.24 -29.74
N LYS A 347 18.25 17.11 -29.23
CA LYS A 347 18.27 16.73 -27.81
C LYS A 347 18.79 15.31 -27.60
N ASN A 348 19.34 15.03 -26.43
CA ASN A 348 19.69 13.65 -26.05
C ASN A 348 18.45 12.75 -25.99
N LEU A 349 18.67 11.45 -26.15
CA LEU A 349 17.71 10.39 -25.86
C LEU A 349 17.40 10.39 -24.35
N ASP A 350 16.12 10.51 -24.02
CA ASP A 350 15.65 10.38 -22.64
C ASP A 350 15.67 8.89 -22.24
N ILE A 351 16.02 8.62 -20.99
CA ILE A 351 16.06 7.27 -20.40
C ILE A 351 15.23 7.33 -19.12
N ASP A 352 14.35 6.35 -18.89
CA ASP A 352 13.57 6.23 -17.66
C ASP A 352 14.11 5.09 -16.77
N LEU A 353 14.36 3.91 -17.36
CA LEU A 353 14.93 2.75 -16.65
C LEU A 353 16.01 2.04 -17.49
N ALA A 354 16.92 1.34 -16.81
CA ALA A 354 17.90 0.44 -17.44
C ALA A 354 18.20 -0.78 -16.55
N TYR A 355 19.28 -0.81 -15.77
CA TYR A 355 19.57 -1.93 -14.88
C TYR A 355 18.58 -2.03 -13.70
N ARG A 356 17.98 -3.22 -13.51
CA ARG A 356 16.96 -3.50 -12.49
C ARG A 356 17.33 -4.76 -11.69
N THR A 357 17.61 -4.59 -10.41
CA THR A 357 18.03 -5.70 -9.53
C THR A 357 16.92 -6.73 -9.30
N LEU A 358 17.29 -7.92 -8.82
CA LEU A 358 16.34 -9.01 -8.61
C LEU A 358 15.27 -8.64 -7.57
N ASP A 359 15.62 -7.94 -6.49
CA ASP A 359 14.60 -7.55 -5.51
C ASP A 359 13.73 -6.38 -6.01
N THR A 360 14.26 -5.50 -6.87
CA THR A 360 13.44 -4.52 -7.61
C THR A 360 12.46 -5.23 -8.55
N GLN A 361 12.87 -6.29 -9.25
CA GLN A 361 11.97 -7.09 -10.09
C GLN A 361 10.88 -7.78 -9.25
N LYS A 362 11.22 -8.37 -8.10
CA LYS A 362 10.23 -8.94 -7.17
C LYS A 362 9.23 -7.89 -6.68
N PHE A 363 9.70 -6.69 -6.36
CA PHE A 363 8.86 -5.57 -5.94
C PHE A 363 7.87 -5.17 -7.04
N LEU A 364 8.36 -4.87 -8.26
CA LEU A 364 7.49 -4.48 -9.37
C LEU A 364 6.53 -5.61 -9.79
N TYR A 365 6.94 -6.88 -9.71
CA TYR A 365 6.05 -8.01 -9.99
C TYR A 365 4.92 -8.16 -8.96
N GLN A 366 5.19 -7.84 -7.69
CA GLN A 366 4.16 -7.82 -6.64
C GLN A 366 3.21 -6.62 -6.79
N GLU A 367 3.70 -5.49 -7.26
CA GLU A 367 2.92 -4.24 -7.40
C GLU A 367 2.09 -4.20 -8.70
N LEU A 368 2.66 -4.63 -9.83
CA LEU A 368 2.07 -4.49 -11.17
C LEU A 368 1.46 -5.80 -11.72
N GLY A 369 1.80 -6.95 -11.12
CA GLY A 369 1.32 -8.25 -11.54
C GLY A 369 1.95 -8.77 -12.85
N HIS A 370 1.61 -10.02 -13.18
CA HIS A 370 2.25 -10.80 -14.24
C HIS A 370 1.93 -10.37 -15.68
N TYR A 371 0.91 -9.52 -15.88
CA TYR A 371 0.59 -8.96 -17.19
C TYR A 371 1.46 -7.76 -17.58
N ILE A 372 2.03 -7.06 -16.59
CA ILE A 372 2.80 -5.83 -16.79
C ILE A 372 4.28 -6.05 -16.44
N ALA A 373 4.58 -6.87 -15.44
CA ALA A 373 5.94 -7.16 -15.02
C ALA A 373 6.37 -8.58 -15.43
N ALA A 374 7.51 -8.69 -16.12
CA ALA A 374 8.17 -9.96 -16.35
C ALA A 374 8.48 -10.69 -15.03
N LYS A 375 8.40 -12.03 -15.05
CA LYS A 375 8.73 -12.90 -13.91
C LYS A 375 10.13 -12.53 -13.35
N PRO A 376 10.29 -12.36 -12.02
CA PRO A 376 11.58 -12.00 -11.45
C PRO A 376 12.68 -12.99 -11.83
N GLY A 377 13.79 -12.47 -12.35
CA GLY A 377 14.91 -13.26 -12.87
C GLY A 377 14.89 -13.50 -14.38
N THR A 378 13.86 -13.06 -15.12
CA THR A 378 13.80 -13.22 -16.59
C THR A 378 13.86 -11.90 -17.38
N SER A 379 13.77 -10.74 -16.71
CA SER A 379 13.76 -9.44 -17.38
C SER A 379 15.15 -9.04 -17.91
N ASN A 380 15.25 -8.56 -19.15
CA ASN A 380 16.54 -8.13 -19.73
C ASN A 380 17.15 -6.90 -19.02
N HIS A 381 16.35 -6.13 -18.28
CA HIS A 381 16.84 -5.13 -17.31
C HIS A 381 17.72 -5.73 -16.21
N GLY A 382 17.50 -6.99 -15.84
CA GLY A 382 18.31 -7.71 -14.86
C GLY A 382 19.73 -8.03 -15.32
N TRP A 383 20.00 -7.98 -16.62
CA TRP A 383 21.37 -7.98 -17.14
C TRP A 383 21.87 -6.59 -17.53
N GLY A 384 21.09 -5.53 -17.28
CA GLY A 384 21.42 -4.17 -17.71
C GLY A 384 21.56 -4.07 -19.24
N LEU A 385 20.92 -4.98 -19.97
CA LEU A 385 20.92 -5.08 -21.44
C LEU A 385 19.60 -4.58 -22.05
N ALA A 386 18.79 -3.86 -21.27
CA ALA A 386 17.58 -3.23 -21.74
C ALA A 386 17.49 -1.79 -21.21
N ILE A 387 16.77 -0.95 -21.95
CA ILE A 387 16.33 0.37 -21.52
C ILE A 387 14.83 0.54 -21.75
N ASP A 388 14.20 1.31 -20.88
CA ASP A 388 12.89 1.90 -21.10
C ASP A 388 13.09 3.40 -21.35
N VAL A 389 12.52 3.93 -22.42
CA VAL A 389 12.38 5.38 -22.65
C VAL A 389 11.05 5.89 -22.07
N PRO A 390 10.88 7.17 -21.74
CA PRO A 390 9.67 7.65 -21.07
C PRO A 390 8.38 7.39 -21.84
N GLU A 391 7.34 6.89 -21.16
CA GLU A 391 5.97 6.65 -21.68
C GLU A 391 5.23 7.95 -22.05
N THR A 392 5.71 8.64 -23.07
CA THR A 392 5.14 9.89 -23.60
C THR A 392 4.69 9.69 -25.04
N TYR A 393 3.80 10.57 -25.53
CA TYR A 393 3.30 10.50 -26.90
C TYR A 393 4.41 10.37 -27.97
N ASN A 394 5.53 11.10 -27.82
CA ASN A 394 6.63 11.03 -28.79
C ASN A 394 7.38 9.68 -28.81
N TYR A 395 7.33 8.90 -27.73
CA TYR A 395 7.89 7.55 -27.61
C TYR A 395 6.83 6.43 -27.73
N SER A 396 5.55 6.77 -27.92
CA SER A 396 4.51 5.79 -28.30
C SER A 396 4.70 5.27 -29.73
N PHE A 397 4.04 4.18 -30.11
CA PHE A 397 4.06 3.63 -31.48
C PHE A 397 3.77 4.67 -32.59
N LYS A 398 2.94 5.67 -32.28
CA LYS A 398 2.58 6.76 -33.21
C LYS A 398 3.61 7.89 -33.23
N GLY A 399 4.43 8.00 -32.19
CA GLY A 399 5.37 9.07 -31.92
C GLY A 399 6.64 9.07 -32.79
N LYS A 400 7.18 10.28 -33.01
CA LYS A 400 8.35 10.51 -33.87
C LYS A 400 9.66 9.92 -33.34
N TYR A 401 9.83 9.84 -32.02
CA TYR A 401 11.05 9.27 -31.42
C TYR A 401 11.04 7.75 -31.51
N TYR A 402 9.91 7.09 -31.20
CA TYR A 402 9.76 5.65 -31.39
C TYR A 402 10.04 5.23 -32.84
N LYS A 403 9.35 5.84 -33.82
CA LYS A 403 9.50 5.51 -35.24
C LYS A 403 10.95 5.62 -35.70
N TRP A 404 11.67 6.68 -35.27
CA TRP A 404 13.08 6.83 -35.59
C TRP A 404 13.98 5.80 -34.88
N LEU A 405 13.75 5.53 -33.59
CA LEU A 405 14.49 4.52 -32.83
C LEU A 405 14.28 3.12 -33.43
N LYS A 406 13.04 2.75 -33.76
CA LYS A 406 12.71 1.47 -34.40
C LYS A 406 13.46 1.29 -35.73
N ALA A 407 13.54 2.34 -36.55
CA ALA A 407 14.21 2.30 -37.84
C ALA A 407 15.76 2.33 -37.76
N ASN A 408 16.36 2.81 -36.66
CA ASN A 408 17.81 3.06 -36.59
C ASN A 408 18.57 2.30 -35.50
N SER A 409 17.91 1.90 -34.40
CA SER A 409 18.55 1.26 -33.24
C SER A 409 19.41 0.04 -33.61
N LYS A 410 18.96 -0.78 -34.57
CA LYS A 410 19.67 -2.00 -35.00
C LYS A 410 21.09 -1.73 -35.51
N LYS A 411 21.33 -0.56 -36.12
CA LYS A 411 22.66 -0.11 -36.59
C LYS A 411 23.65 0.14 -35.43
N TYR A 412 23.12 0.27 -34.22
CA TYR A 412 23.85 0.52 -32.98
C TYR A 412 23.70 -0.65 -31.99
N ASN A 413 23.42 -1.86 -32.47
CA ASN A 413 23.26 -3.07 -31.64
C ASN A 413 22.10 -3.02 -30.61
N TRP A 414 21.11 -2.15 -30.83
CA TRP A 414 19.88 -2.07 -30.04
C TRP A 414 18.67 -2.51 -30.87
N ILE A 415 17.69 -3.20 -30.30
CA ILE A 415 16.48 -3.62 -31.02
C ILE A 415 15.22 -3.37 -30.19
N HIS A 416 14.11 -3.04 -30.87
CA HIS A 416 12.77 -3.27 -30.36
C HIS A 416 12.26 -4.60 -30.93
N ARG A 417 11.93 -5.56 -30.07
CA ARG A 417 11.61 -6.95 -30.47
C ARG A 417 10.22 -7.05 -31.10
N LYS A 418 10.05 -8.02 -32.02
CA LYS A 418 8.76 -8.31 -32.68
C LYS A 418 7.61 -8.64 -31.71
N ASN A 419 7.89 -9.26 -30.57
CA ASN A 419 6.88 -9.60 -29.56
C ASN A 419 6.42 -8.41 -28.70
N LEU A 420 6.97 -7.21 -28.92
CA LEU A 420 6.65 -5.97 -28.21
C LEU A 420 5.97 -4.92 -29.12
N GLU A 421 5.69 -5.27 -30.38
CA GLU A 421 4.97 -4.40 -31.33
C GLU A 421 3.51 -4.17 -30.92
N GLU A 422 2.88 -3.10 -31.42
CA GLU A 422 1.46 -2.76 -31.15
C GLU A 422 0.48 -3.86 -31.58
N PHE A 423 0.83 -4.57 -32.65
CA PHE A 423 0.04 -5.64 -33.25
C PHE A 423 0.88 -6.91 -33.41
N ARG A 424 0.24 -8.07 -33.24
CA ARG A 424 0.80 -9.37 -33.60
C ARG A 424 0.79 -9.56 -35.12
N ALA A 425 1.43 -10.64 -35.60
CA ALA A 425 1.47 -11.00 -37.02
C ALA A 425 0.08 -11.28 -37.64
N ASP A 426 -0.90 -11.67 -36.82
CA ASP A 426 -2.31 -11.87 -37.20
C ASP A 426 -3.14 -10.57 -37.21
N GLY A 427 -2.52 -9.41 -36.99
CA GLY A 427 -3.19 -8.11 -36.89
C GLY A 427 -3.91 -7.85 -35.56
N SER A 428 -3.97 -8.83 -34.65
CA SER A 428 -4.58 -8.65 -33.33
C SER A 428 -3.73 -7.71 -32.46
N ARG A 429 -4.39 -6.94 -31.59
CA ARG A 429 -3.69 -6.04 -30.65
C ARG A 429 -2.87 -6.86 -29.65
N ASN A 430 -1.60 -6.51 -29.52
CA ASN A 430 -0.70 -7.16 -28.58
C ASN A 430 -0.91 -6.59 -27.15
N PRO A 431 -1.24 -7.40 -26.13
CA PRO A 431 -1.34 -6.95 -24.74
C PRO A 431 0.04 -6.70 -24.10
N TYR A 432 1.12 -7.17 -24.72
CA TYR A 432 2.52 -6.96 -24.29
C TYR A 432 3.24 -5.93 -25.17
N ALA A 433 2.49 -4.96 -25.70
CA ALA A 433 3.03 -3.92 -26.57
C ALA A 433 3.79 -2.85 -25.77
N GLU A 434 5.10 -2.75 -25.97
CA GLU A 434 6.00 -1.90 -25.15
C GLU A 434 6.85 -0.98 -26.03
N ALA A 435 6.25 0.06 -26.64
CA ALA A 435 6.97 1.01 -27.51
C ALA A 435 8.20 1.66 -26.85
N TRP A 436 8.23 1.72 -25.53
CA TRP A 436 9.33 2.25 -24.73
C TRP A 436 10.54 1.31 -24.62
N HIS A 437 10.38 0.01 -24.85
CA HIS A 437 11.37 -1.00 -24.51
C HIS A 437 12.33 -1.31 -25.67
N PHE A 438 13.64 -1.22 -25.40
CA PHE A 438 14.72 -1.54 -26.34
C PHE A 438 15.80 -2.38 -25.66
N GLU A 439 16.35 -3.35 -26.39
CA GLU A 439 17.33 -4.32 -25.89
C GLU A 439 18.66 -4.33 -26.64
N TYR A 440 19.75 -4.60 -25.92
CA TYR A 440 21.10 -4.72 -26.44
C TYR A 440 21.44 -6.15 -26.92
N VAL A 441 21.83 -6.24 -28.19
CA VAL A 441 22.15 -7.49 -28.90
C VAL A 441 23.57 -7.52 -29.49
N GLY A 442 24.42 -6.56 -29.16
CA GLY A 442 25.83 -6.54 -29.59
C GLY A 442 26.66 -7.69 -29.01
N LYS A 443 27.90 -7.86 -29.47
CA LYS A 443 28.78 -8.98 -29.06
C LYS A 443 29.43 -8.74 -27.68
#